data_AF-A0A969GMU8-F1
#
_entry.id   AF-A0A969GMU8-F1
#
_cell.length_a   1.000
_cell.length_b   1.000
_cell.length_c   1.000
_cell.angle_alpha   90.00
_cell.angle_beta   90.00
_cell.angle_gamma   90.00
#
_symmetry.space_group_name_H-M   'P 1'
#
loop_
_entity.id
_entity.type
_entity.pdbx_description
1 polymer ?
#
loop_
_entity_poly.entity_id
_entity_poly.type
_entity_poly.pdbx_seq_one_letter_code
_entity_poly.pdbx_strand_id
1 'polypeptide(L)'
;MGGGAGVYCFMVGVGQFEFSSDGAARFAVHQLFMRNPAEEPALLTALADLLGGKEVVVTFNGRSFDLPLLRTRYRQNQGFLPNGVGLPGLLEPGRAHLDLLHPARQLWRRRLQSCRLINLEQHILGLLRSEDDVPGHMIPLLYTQYVQSGNAGPMANVFYHNQEDIVSMVGIAERLAAVFEPPPDQLEPAELDGLEWLALARCYDNVEEWALAEPAYRRALERVRRPDDQREIFDRLAQLLRRQERWEAAAEVWQEWLSTVPGADPLPYVELAKYYEWQVKDLEQAEMWAGWALHNLAAAPRFSARASQIAELEHRLARLQRKRSGSGASSGARLPPFPSSGSSPGTSHAIGTPSTHRFYTNRSMNDLSRPNPDLNPKEQPNGLCFPQRRMDRTVRRRDQEQRRLCQRGQELGRRCTVGH
;
A
#
# COMPACT_ATOMS: atom_id res chain seq x y z
N MET A 1 14.21 5.43 -15.12
CA MET A 1 15.61 5.82 -15.39
C MET A 1 16.50 4.64 -15.05
N GLY A 2 17.41 4.31 -15.97
CA GLY A 2 18.02 2.99 -16.10
C GLY A 2 19.03 2.64 -15.01
N GLY A 3 18.92 1.41 -14.49
CA GLY A 3 19.93 0.76 -13.65
C GLY A 3 21.08 0.18 -14.49
N GLY A 4 21.66 1.00 -15.37
CA GLY A 4 22.88 0.64 -16.10
C GLY A 4 24.11 0.85 -15.22
N ALA A 5 25.17 0.06 -15.45
CA ALA A 5 26.42 0.02 -14.69
C ALA A 5 27.23 1.34 -14.65
N GLY A 6 26.69 2.48 -15.12
CA GLY A 6 27.34 3.79 -15.19
C GLY A 6 26.69 4.91 -14.37
N VAL A 7 25.67 4.63 -13.55
CA VAL A 7 25.08 5.65 -12.67
C VAL A 7 25.90 5.78 -11.39
N TYR A 8 26.53 6.94 -11.18
CA TYR A 8 27.27 7.29 -9.97
C TYR A 8 26.35 7.92 -8.91
N CYS A 9 26.58 7.61 -7.64
CA CYS A 9 26.08 8.41 -6.52
C CYS A 9 27.03 9.57 -6.25
N PHE A 10 27.02 10.60 -7.11
CA PHE A 10 27.92 11.75 -6.95
C PHE A 10 27.62 12.61 -5.74
N MET A 11 26.43 12.48 -5.15
CA MET A 11 26.06 13.10 -3.90
C MET A 11 25.26 12.13 -3.05
N VAL A 12 25.61 12.03 -1.76
CA VAL A 12 24.85 11.28 -0.75
C VAL A 12 24.66 12.19 0.45
N GLY A 13 23.41 12.56 0.71
CA GLY A 13 23.05 13.29 1.90
C GLY A 13 22.55 12.37 3.00
N VAL A 14 22.97 12.61 4.24
CA VAL A 14 22.58 11.84 5.42
C VAL A 14 22.22 12.81 6.54
N GLY A 15 20.99 12.70 7.04
CA GLY A 15 20.55 13.40 8.24
C GLY A 15 20.76 12.54 9.49
N GLN A 16 21.30 13.11 10.56
CA GLN A 16 21.40 12.44 11.85
C GLN A 16 21.14 13.38 13.02
N PHE A 17 20.54 12.86 14.08
CA PHE A 17 20.51 13.54 15.38
C PHE A 17 21.84 13.32 16.10
N GLU A 18 22.47 14.42 16.49
CA GLU A 18 23.68 14.45 17.30
C GLU A 18 23.32 15.00 18.67
N PHE A 19 23.73 14.29 19.72
CA PHE A 19 23.42 14.62 21.10
C PHE A 19 24.69 15.14 21.77
N SER A 20 24.63 16.33 22.37
CA SER A 20 25.71 16.88 23.17
C SER A 20 25.68 16.31 24.59
N SER A 21 26.81 16.46 25.30
CA SER A 21 27.01 15.93 26.65
C SER A 21 26.05 16.53 27.70
N ASP A 22 25.47 17.69 27.42
CA ASP A 22 24.44 18.36 28.23
C ASP A 22 23.01 17.90 27.89
N GLY A 23 22.86 16.94 26.98
CA GLY A 23 21.57 16.37 26.57
C GLY A 23 20.85 17.12 25.45
N ALA A 24 21.39 18.23 24.94
CA ALA A 24 20.79 18.90 23.80
C ALA A 24 20.95 18.07 22.50
N ALA A 25 19.92 18.07 21.66
CA ALA A 25 19.93 17.39 20.38
C ALA A 25 20.00 18.42 19.24
N ARG A 26 20.87 18.18 18.27
CA ARG A 26 20.89 18.93 16.99
C ARG A 26 20.70 17.97 15.83
N PHE A 27 19.94 18.38 14.82
CA PHE A 27 19.84 17.64 13.57
C PHE A 27 20.92 18.14 12.60
N ALA A 28 21.84 17.27 12.22
CA ALA A 28 22.93 17.57 11.32
C ALA A 28 22.70 16.88 9.96
N VAL A 29 22.83 17.64 8.88
CA VAL A 29 22.81 17.12 7.51
C VAL A 29 24.24 17.07 6.98
N HIS A 30 24.69 15.87 6.61
CA HIS A 30 26.00 15.61 6.04
C HIS A 30 25.83 15.35 4.54
N GLN A 31 26.45 16.16 3.68
CA GLN A 31 26.37 16.02 2.23
C GLN A 31 27.72 15.61 1.68
N LEU A 32 27.86 14.32 1.38
CA LEU A 32 29.07 13.77 0.77
C LEU A 32 28.97 13.97 -0.74
N PHE A 33 29.91 14.71 -1.33
CA PHE A 33 29.90 15.07 -2.75
C PHE A 33 31.23 14.73 -3.42
N MET A 34 31.14 14.14 -4.61
CA MET A 34 32.31 13.86 -5.45
C MET A 34 32.58 15.06 -6.35
N ARG A 35 33.79 15.62 -6.29
CA ARG A 35 34.23 16.67 -7.23
C ARG A 35 34.58 16.11 -8.60
N ASN A 36 34.98 14.84 -8.62
CA ASN A 36 35.19 14.06 -9.83
C ASN A 36 34.85 12.58 -9.54
N PRO A 37 34.49 11.77 -10.57
CA PRO A 37 34.06 10.39 -10.36
C PRO A 37 35.09 9.45 -9.70
N ALA A 38 36.39 9.78 -9.72
CA ALA A 38 37.41 8.96 -9.08
C ALA A 38 37.39 9.07 -7.54
N GLU A 39 36.64 10.02 -6.98
CA GLU A 39 36.47 10.18 -5.53
C GLU A 39 35.44 9.22 -4.92
N GLU A 40 34.84 8.32 -5.71
CA GLU A 40 33.81 7.40 -5.20
C GLU A 40 34.27 6.49 -4.06
N PRO A 41 35.46 5.86 -4.09
CA PRO A 41 35.94 5.09 -2.95
C PRO A 41 36.04 5.93 -1.67
N ALA A 42 36.42 7.22 -1.79
CA ALA A 42 36.49 8.13 -0.65
C ALA A 42 35.10 8.48 -0.12
N LEU A 43 34.13 8.75 -1.00
CA LEU A 43 32.73 8.98 -0.61
C LEU A 43 32.14 7.76 0.10
N LEU A 44 32.33 6.55 -0.45
CA LEU A 44 31.80 5.32 0.13
C LEU A 44 32.46 4.98 1.47
N THR A 45 33.74 5.31 1.64
CA THR A 45 34.44 5.17 2.92
C THR A 45 33.84 6.12 3.96
N ALA A 46 33.72 7.41 3.64
CA ALA A 46 33.11 8.40 4.54
C ALA A 46 31.66 8.06 4.88
N LEU A 47 30.89 7.55 3.92
CA LEU A 47 29.52 7.08 4.16
C LEU A 47 29.49 5.87 5.10
N ALA A 48 30.45 4.95 4.98
CA ALA A 48 30.52 3.78 5.86
C ALA A 48 30.78 4.18 7.31
N ASP A 49 31.69 5.14 7.53
CA ASP A 49 31.98 5.69 8.84
C ASP A 49 30.76 6.41 9.43
N LEU A 50 30.07 7.22 8.62
CA LEU A 50 28.91 7.99 9.05
C LEU A 50 27.71 7.10 9.46
N LEU A 51 27.53 5.99 8.75
CA LEU A 51 26.49 4.99 9.06
C LEU A 51 26.93 4.03 10.18
N GLY A 52 28.19 4.07 10.59
CA GLY A 52 28.76 3.25 11.67
C GLY A 52 27.98 3.42 12.98
N GLY A 53 27.66 2.30 13.63
CA GLY A 53 26.97 2.28 14.92
C GLY A 53 25.48 2.67 14.89
N LYS A 54 24.90 2.97 13.73
CA LYS A 54 23.46 3.26 13.59
C LYS A 54 22.65 1.97 13.39
N GLU A 55 21.43 1.94 13.91
CA GLU A 55 20.58 0.73 13.90
C GLU A 55 19.48 0.73 12.83
N VAL A 56 19.00 1.91 12.43
CA VAL A 56 17.86 2.05 11.52
C VAL A 56 18.16 3.12 10.47
N VAL A 57 17.85 2.82 9.20
CA VAL A 57 17.81 3.83 8.14
C VAL A 57 16.39 4.33 7.98
N VAL A 58 16.24 5.63 7.83
CA VAL A 58 15.00 6.25 7.35
C VAL A 58 15.25 6.80 5.95
N THR A 59 14.38 6.49 5.00
CA THR A 59 14.45 7.04 3.64
C THR A 59 13.08 7.41 3.11
N PHE A 60 13.05 8.13 1.99
CA PHE A 60 11.84 8.34 1.20
C PHE A 60 12.00 7.63 -0.14
N ASN A 61 11.28 6.52 -0.34
CA ASN A 61 11.38 5.67 -1.53
C ASN A 61 12.73 4.92 -1.68
N GLY A 62 13.62 4.99 -0.70
CA GLY A 62 14.95 4.40 -0.81
C GLY A 62 14.98 2.88 -0.95
N ARG A 63 13.90 2.17 -0.59
CA ARG A 63 13.81 0.70 -0.75
C ARG A 63 13.95 0.28 -2.22
N SER A 64 13.39 1.08 -3.12
CA SER A 64 13.36 0.80 -4.57
C SER A 64 14.40 1.61 -5.35
N PHE A 65 15.10 2.54 -4.70
CA PHE A 65 16.01 3.50 -5.34
C PHE A 65 17.38 3.53 -4.66
N ASP A 66 17.53 4.32 -3.58
CA ASP A 66 18.85 4.66 -3.00
C ASP A 66 19.59 3.43 -2.44
N LEU A 67 18.91 2.59 -1.66
CA LEU A 67 19.53 1.44 -0.99
C LEU A 67 20.06 0.39 -2.00
N PRO A 68 19.28 -0.05 -3.02
CA PRO A 68 19.81 -0.90 -4.09
C PRO A 68 21.00 -0.29 -4.84
N LEU A 69 20.96 1.03 -5.09
CA LEU A 69 22.04 1.73 -5.78
C LEU A 69 23.32 1.73 -4.94
N LEU A 70 23.24 2.15 -3.67
CA LEU A 70 24.38 2.15 -2.74
C LEU A 70 25.01 0.76 -2.58
N ARG A 71 24.18 -0.28 -2.39
CA ARG A 71 24.67 -1.68 -2.35
C ARG A 71 25.47 -2.06 -3.60
N THR A 72 24.98 -1.66 -4.76
CA THR A 72 25.66 -1.91 -6.03
C THR A 72 26.99 -1.16 -6.10
N ARG A 73 27.03 0.11 -5.66
CA ARG A 73 28.26 0.91 -5.65
C ARG A 73 29.33 0.34 -4.70
N TYR A 74 28.95 -0.07 -3.48
CA TYR A 74 29.88 -0.75 -2.56
C TYR A 74 30.44 -2.05 -3.16
N ARG A 75 29.59 -2.86 -3.80
CA ARG A 75 30.03 -4.10 -4.45
C ARG A 75 30.99 -3.84 -5.61
N GLN A 76 30.72 -2.82 -6.42
CA GLN A 76 31.58 -2.44 -7.56
C GLN A 76 32.91 -1.85 -7.10
N ASN A 77 32.94 -1.16 -5.97
CA ASN A 77 34.14 -0.53 -5.43
C ASN A 77 34.95 -1.41 -4.45
N GLN A 78 34.54 -2.66 -4.20
CA GLN A 78 35.13 -3.51 -3.17
C GLN A 78 36.67 -3.64 -3.26
N GLY A 79 37.24 -3.65 -4.48
CA GLY A 79 38.70 -3.72 -4.69
C GLY A 79 39.45 -2.38 -4.53
N PHE A 80 38.73 -1.27 -4.41
CA PHE A 80 39.29 0.08 -4.29
C PHE A 80 39.08 0.69 -2.89
N LEU A 81 38.28 0.02 -2.04
CA LEU A 81 38.03 0.47 -0.67
C LEU A 81 39.21 0.10 0.25
N PRO A 82 39.49 0.91 1.29
CA PRO A 82 40.47 0.56 2.31
C PRO A 82 40.17 -0.77 3.01
N ASN A 83 41.19 -1.44 3.52
CA ASN A 83 41.03 -2.68 4.27
C ASN A 83 40.10 -2.48 5.47
N GLY A 84 39.09 -3.36 5.60
CA GLY A 84 38.10 -3.29 6.68
C GLY A 84 36.89 -2.41 6.38
N VAL A 85 36.90 -1.63 5.29
CA VAL A 85 35.75 -0.87 4.81
C VAL A 85 34.95 -1.74 3.85
N GLY A 86 33.65 -1.86 4.09
CA GLY A 86 32.74 -2.66 3.28
C GLY A 86 31.33 -2.09 3.29
N LEU A 87 30.37 -2.84 2.74
CA LEU A 87 28.96 -2.45 2.81
C LEU A 87 28.56 -2.31 4.29
N PRO A 88 28.10 -1.11 4.73
CA PRO A 88 27.70 -0.92 6.11
C PRO A 88 26.60 -1.92 6.47
N GLY A 89 26.73 -2.55 7.64
CA GLY A 89 25.81 -3.60 8.07
C GLY A 89 24.35 -3.14 8.09
N LEU A 90 24.11 -1.84 8.24
CA LEU A 90 22.82 -1.17 8.18
C LEU A 90 22.18 -1.16 6.77
N LEU A 91 22.98 -1.15 5.71
CA LEU A 91 22.51 -1.17 4.32
C LEU A 91 22.26 -2.60 3.82
N GLU A 92 22.60 -3.64 4.58
CA GLU A 92 22.38 -5.03 4.18
C GLU A 92 20.88 -5.35 3.92
N PRO A 93 20.56 -6.28 3.00
CA PRO A 93 19.18 -6.73 2.80
C PRO A 93 18.58 -7.31 4.08
N GLY A 94 17.34 -6.92 4.40
CA GLY A 94 16.61 -7.43 5.57
C GLY A 94 16.89 -6.70 6.89
N ARG A 95 17.72 -5.64 6.87
CA ARG A 95 17.89 -4.76 8.02
C ARG A 95 16.69 -3.86 8.26
N ALA A 96 16.61 -3.33 9.48
CA ALA A 96 15.59 -2.38 9.88
C ALA A 96 15.68 -1.11 9.02
N HIS A 97 14.61 -0.85 8.28
CA HIS A 97 14.52 0.26 7.34
C HIS A 97 13.10 0.81 7.36
N LEU A 98 12.97 2.08 7.70
CA LEU A 98 11.73 2.84 7.59
C LEU A 98 11.74 3.63 6.28
N ASP A 99 11.07 3.10 5.26
CA ASP A 99 10.79 3.84 4.02
C ASP A 99 9.46 4.59 4.17
N LEU A 100 9.55 5.91 4.36
CA LEU A 100 8.42 6.79 4.64
C LEU A 100 7.39 6.86 3.50
N LEU A 101 7.77 6.50 2.27
CA LEU A 101 6.85 6.55 1.14
C LEU A 101 5.68 5.58 1.31
N HIS A 102 5.90 4.42 1.93
CA HIS A 102 4.86 3.41 2.11
C HIS A 102 3.77 3.84 3.11
N PRO A 103 4.09 4.22 4.36
CA PRO A 103 3.07 4.74 5.28
C PRO A 103 2.45 6.04 4.76
N ALA A 104 3.23 6.93 4.12
CA ALA A 104 2.69 8.13 3.46
C ALA A 104 1.65 7.79 2.38
N ARG A 105 1.90 6.77 1.55
CA ARG A 105 0.93 6.31 0.54
C ARG A 105 -0.29 5.63 1.15
N GLN A 106 -0.12 4.91 2.25
CA GLN A 106 -1.26 4.29 2.94
C GLN A 106 -2.21 5.38 3.45
N LEU A 107 -1.66 6.41 4.10
CA LEU A 107 -2.44 7.47 4.72
C LEU A 107 -2.98 8.50 3.72
N TRP A 108 -2.13 9.03 2.82
CA TRP A 108 -2.46 10.24 2.06
C TRP A 108 -2.78 10.02 0.59
N ARG A 109 -2.55 8.84 0.00
CA ARG A 109 -2.70 8.65 -1.46
C ARG A 109 -4.11 8.91 -1.94
N ARG A 110 -5.15 8.55 -1.17
CA ARG A 110 -6.55 8.76 -1.57
C ARG A 110 -6.92 10.25 -1.55
N ARG A 111 -6.43 10.99 -0.54
CA ARG A 111 -6.65 12.42 -0.40
C ARG A 111 -5.86 13.26 -1.41
N LEU A 112 -4.57 12.97 -1.56
CA LEU A 112 -3.65 13.82 -2.33
C LEU A 112 -3.41 13.35 -3.78
N GLN A 113 -3.82 12.13 -4.14
CA GLN A 113 -3.58 11.45 -5.43
C GLN A 113 -2.11 11.15 -5.77
N SER A 114 -1.18 12.00 -5.33
CA SER A 114 0.26 11.88 -5.46
C SER A 114 0.94 11.99 -4.09
N CYS A 115 1.85 11.06 -3.80
CA CYS A 115 2.69 11.09 -2.60
C CYS A 115 4.17 11.26 -3.00
N ARG A 116 4.44 12.14 -3.95
CA ARG A 116 5.82 12.63 -4.18
C ARG A 116 6.20 13.56 -3.03
N LEU A 117 7.48 13.59 -2.64
CA LEU A 117 7.94 14.35 -1.48
C LEU A 117 7.51 15.82 -1.54
N ILE A 118 7.74 16.49 -2.66
CA ILE A 118 7.28 17.86 -2.93
C ILE A 118 5.77 18.07 -2.69
N ASN A 119 4.94 17.08 -3.03
CA ASN A 119 3.49 17.20 -2.83
C ASN A 119 3.12 17.04 -1.34
N LEU A 120 3.86 16.20 -0.61
CA LEU A 120 3.66 16.02 0.82
C LEU A 120 4.14 17.24 1.61
N GLU A 121 5.28 17.82 1.24
CA GLU A 121 5.77 19.06 1.85
C GLU A 121 4.74 20.18 1.74
N GLN A 122 4.18 20.39 0.55
CA GLN A 122 3.17 21.42 0.34
C GLN A 122 1.87 21.15 1.13
N HIS A 123 1.32 19.93 1.07
CA HIS A 123 -0.02 19.64 1.58
C HIS A 123 -0.08 19.10 3.01
N ILE A 124 1.04 18.61 3.53
CA ILE A 124 1.16 18.04 4.90
C ILE A 124 2.01 18.93 5.80
N LEU A 125 3.14 19.42 5.28
CA LEU A 125 4.04 20.27 6.07
C LEU A 125 3.76 21.78 5.89
N GLY A 126 2.97 22.16 4.89
CA GLY A 126 2.68 23.57 4.58
C GLY A 126 3.89 24.32 4.02
N LEU A 127 4.90 23.61 3.52
CA LEU A 127 6.12 24.20 2.99
C LEU A 127 5.90 24.65 1.54
N LEU A 128 6.26 25.90 1.25
CA LEU A 128 6.37 26.41 -0.11
C LEU A 128 7.84 26.38 -0.49
N ARG A 129 8.21 25.51 -1.45
CA ARG A 129 9.56 25.52 -2.00
C ARG A 129 9.81 26.83 -2.76
N SER A 130 11.01 27.38 -2.61
CA SER A 130 11.45 28.55 -3.38
C SER A 130 11.51 28.25 -4.88
N GLU A 131 11.49 29.30 -5.71
CA GLU A 131 11.59 29.23 -7.17
C GLU A 131 12.92 28.63 -7.66
N ASP A 132 13.90 28.45 -6.77
CA ASP A 132 15.23 27.90 -7.05
C ASP A 132 15.29 26.36 -7.12
N ASP A 133 14.15 25.67 -7.04
CA ASP A 133 14.10 24.21 -7.02
C ASP A 133 14.56 23.59 -8.34
N VAL A 134 15.57 22.73 -8.29
CA VAL A 134 16.11 22.04 -9.48
C VAL A 134 15.22 20.84 -9.77
N PRO A 135 14.63 20.72 -10.98
CA PRO A 135 13.92 19.52 -11.36
C PRO A 135 14.86 18.31 -11.24
N GLY A 136 14.46 17.29 -10.47
CA GLY A 136 15.36 16.17 -10.15
C GLY A 136 15.96 15.43 -11.37
N HIS A 137 15.31 15.49 -12.54
CA HIS A 137 15.84 14.93 -13.78
C HIS A 137 17.02 15.73 -14.39
N MET A 138 17.20 16.99 -13.98
CA MET A 138 18.31 17.85 -14.41
C MET A 138 19.56 17.65 -13.55
N ILE A 139 19.43 17.12 -12.33
CA ILE A 139 20.52 16.94 -11.36
C ILE A 139 21.75 16.20 -11.97
N PRO A 140 21.60 15.08 -12.71
CA PRO A 140 22.75 14.43 -13.35
C PRO A 140 23.44 15.26 -14.45
N LEU A 141 22.66 16.09 -15.17
CA LEU A 141 23.19 16.98 -16.20
C LEU A 141 24.02 18.10 -15.57
N LEU A 142 23.52 18.71 -14.49
CA LEU A 142 24.24 19.75 -13.75
C LEU A 142 25.57 19.24 -13.20
N TYR A 143 25.59 18.02 -12.66
CA TYR A 143 26.85 17.41 -12.21
C TYR A 143 27.84 17.18 -13.37
N THR A 144 27.35 16.70 -14.52
CA THR A 144 28.20 16.50 -15.70
C THR A 144 28.80 17.83 -16.19
N GLN A 145 27.99 18.89 -16.21
CA GLN A 145 28.45 20.24 -16.56
C GLN A 145 29.47 20.77 -15.55
N TYR A 146 29.27 20.53 -14.26
CA TYR A 146 30.22 20.90 -13.22
C TYR A 146 31.58 20.21 -13.42
N VAL A 147 31.60 18.89 -13.65
CA VAL A 147 32.86 18.15 -13.87
C VAL A 147 33.60 18.63 -15.12
N GLN A 148 32.88 19.02 -16.17
CA GLN A 148 33.46 19.53 -17.42
C GLN A 148 33.97 20.96 -17.32
N SER A 149 33.21 21.84 -16.65
CA SER A 149 33.48 23.29 -16.63
C SER A 149 34.22 23.77 -15.38
N GLY A 150 34.19 23.01 -14.30
CA GLY A 150 34.62 23.43 -12.96
C GLY A 150 33.70 24.46 -12.29
N ASN A 151 32.60 24.90 -12.95
CA ASN A 151 31.70 25.90 -12.41
C ASN A 151 30.72 25.29 -11.39
N ALA A 152 30.94 25.56 -10.10
CA ALA A 152 30.12 25.05 -9.01
C ALA A 152 28.82 25.85 -8.78
N GLY A 153 28.62 27.01 -9.44
CA GLY A 153 27.46 27.87 -9.22
C GLY A 153 26.11 27.13 -9.30
N PRO A 154 25.82 26.41 -10.41
CA PRO A 154 24.58 25.65 -10.54
C PRO A 154 24.43 24.47 -9.55
N MET A 155 25.54 23.99 -8.96
CA MET A 155 25.48 22.90 -7.98
C MET A 155 24.91 23.36 -6.64
N ALA A 156 25.02 24.64 -6.29
CA ALA A 156 24.48 25.16 -5.02
C ALA A 156 23.00 24.79 -4.82
N ASN A 157 22.19 24.88 -5.88
CA ASN A 157 20.77 24.53 -5.80
C ASN A 157 20.54 23.01 -5.65
N VAL A 158 21.46 22.17 -6.15
CA VAL A 158 21.41 20.71 -5.94
C VAL A 158 21.68 20.36 -4.47
N PHE A 159 22.66 21.04 -3.84
CA PHE A 159 22.93 20.89 -2.41
C PHE A 159 21.73 21.35 -1.57
N TYR A 160 21.17 22.53 -1.87
CA TYR A 160 19.99 23.03 -1.20
C TYR A 160 18.80 22.07 -1.31
N HIS A 161 18.48 21.60 -2.52
CA HIS A 161 17.40 20.63 -2.73
C HIS A 161 17.57 19.36 -1.90
N ASN A 162 18.77 18.77 -1.90
CA ASN A 162 19.02 17.57 -1.12
C ASN A 162 18.92 17.80 0.39
N GLN A 163 19.36 18.95 0.86
CA GLN A 163 19.21 19.33 2.27
C GLN A 163 17.72 19.42 2.64
N GLU A 164 16.92 20.13 1.84
CA GLU A 164 15.48 20.29 2.06
C GLU A 164 14.74 18.95 2.01
N ASP A 165 15.08 18.07 1.07
CA ASP A 165 14.53 16.71 0.99
C ASP A 165 14.78 15.92 2.29
N ILE A 166 15.99 16.02 2.85
CA ILE A 166 16.38 15.32 4.08
C ILE A 166 15.65 15.89 5.30
N VAL A 167 15.56 17.21 5.41
CA VAL A 167 14.85 17.88 6.50
C VAL A 167 13.36 17.56 6.42
N SER A 168 12.77 17.55 5.22
CA SER A 168 11.36 17.23 5.01
C SER A 168 11.01 15.80 5.43
N MET A 169 11.92 14.85 5.28
CA MET A 169 11.72 13.50 5.82
C MET A 169 11.48 13.49 7.33
N VAL A 170 12.14 14.37 8.10
CA VAL A 170 11.94 14.49 9.55
C VAL A 170 10.51 14.97 9.84
N GLY A 171 10.06 16.02 9.16
CA GLY A 171 8.69 16.52 9.31
C GLY A 171 7.64 15.49 8.90
N ILE A 172 7.85 14.77 7.79
CA ILE A 172 6.93 13.69 7.37
C ILE A 172 6.92 12.55 8.39
N ALA A 173 8.08 12.16 8.94
CA ALA A 173 8.16 11.13 9.96
C ALA A 173 7.43 11.55 11.25
N GLU A 174 7.60 12.80 11.69
CA GLU A 174 6.91 13.37 12.84
C GLU A 174 5.39 13.37 12.64
N ARG A 175 4.91 13.83 11.47
CA ARG A 175 3.48 13.79 11.14
C ARG A 175 2.91 12.38 11.10
N LEU A 176 3.65 11.42 10.55
CA LEU A 176 3.23 10.02 10.58
C LEU A 176 3.18 9.49 12.02
N ALA A 177 4.19 9.79 12.86
CA ALA A 177 4.21 9.37 14.25
C ALA A 177 3.01 9.96 15.02
N ALA A 178 2.74 11.26 14.87
CA ALA A 178 1.62 11.93 15.51
C ALA A 178 0.26 11.29 15.18
N VAL A 179 0.11 10.69 13.99
CA VAL A 179 -1.13 10.00 13.57
C VAL A 179 -1.20 8.55 14.06
N PHE A 180 -0.07 7.85 14.15
CA PHE A 180 -0.05 6.42 14.48
C PHE A 180 0.26 6.10 15.95
N GLU A 181 0.79 7.05 16.72
CA GLU A 181 1.19 6.86 18.12
C GLU A 181 0.00 6.90 19.11
N PRO A 182 -0.81 7.97 19.14
CA PRO A 182 -2.01 7.98 19.98
C PRO A 182 -3.09 7.03 19.44
N PRO A 183 -3.90 6.42 20.32
CA PRO A 183 -5.06 5.68 19.88
C PRO A 183 -6.13 6.63 19.27
N PRO A 184 -6.95 6.16 18.32
CA PRO A 184 -7.94 6.99 17.60
C PRO A 184 -8.92 7.80 18.44
N ASP A 185 -9.24 7.34 19.64
CA ASP A 185 -10.12 8.01 20.59
C ASP A 185 -9.45 9.24 21.23
N GLN A 186 -8.13 9.23 21.36
CA GLN A 186 -7.31 10.32 21.92
C GLN A 186 -6.84 11.31 20.85
N LEU A 187 -7.00 10.97 19.57
CA LEU A 187 -6.74 11.88 18.46
C LEU A 187 -7.88 12.88 18.30
N GLU A 188 -7.53 14.16 18.22
CA GLU A 188 -8.52 15.20 18.07
C GLU A 188 -9.16 15.09 16.69
N PRO A 189 -10.50 15.02 16.60
CA PRO A 189 -11.19 14.81 15.34
C PRO A 189 -10.82 15.86 14.25
N ALA A 190 -10.48 17.10 14.64
CA ALA A 190 -10.12 18.18 13.72
C ALA A 190 -8.75 18.00 13.03
N GLU A 191 -7.90 17.08 13.53
CA GLU A 191 -6.52 16.92 13.05
C GLU A 191 -6.41 16.11 11.75
N LEU A 192 -7.45 15.34 11.40
CA LEU A 192 -7.44 14.43 10.25
C LEU A 192 -8.66 14.59 9.35
N ASP A 193 -8.42 14.53 8.05
CA ASP A 193 -9.45 14.43 7.02
C ASP A 193 -10.19 13.08 7.10
N GLY A 194 -11.44 13.05 6.61
CA GLY A 194 -12.24 11.81 6.61
C GLY A 194 -11.59 10.65 5.85
N LEU A 195 -10.86 10.94 4.76
CA LEU A 195 -10.16 9.90 4.00
C LEU A 195 -8.88 9.43 4.70
N GLU A 196 -8.27 10.27 5.55
CA GLU A 196 -7.14 9.90 6.40
C GLU A 196 -7.61 8.98 7.52
N TRP A 197 -8.75 9.27 8.16
CA TRP A 197 -9.39 8.35 9.11
C TRP A 197 -9.71 7.00 8.50
N LEU A 198 -10.29 6.97 7.29
CA LEU A 198 -10.54 5.72 6.56
C LEU A 198 -9.25 4.96 6.26
N ALA A 199 -8.19 5.66 5.86
CA ALA A 199 -6.90 5.04 5.62
C ALA A 199 -6.28 4.46 6.91
N LEU A 200 -6.35 5.20 8.01
CA LEU A 200 -5.88 4.77 9.33
C LEU A 200 -6.65 3.54 9.82
N ALA A 201 -7.97 3.56 9.73
CA ALA A 201 -8.82 2.42 10.07
C ALA A 201 -8.46 1.16 9.27
N ARG A 202 -8.22 1.30 7.95
CA ARG A 202 -7.75 0.19 7.10
C ARG A 202 -6.39 -0.33 7.53
N CYS A 203 -5.47 0.53 7.95
CA CYS A 203 -4.17 0.11 8.47
C CYS A 203 -4.36 -0.78 9.70
N TYR A 204 -5.13 -0.35 10.70
CA TYR A 204 -5.43 -1.13 11.91
C TYR A 204 -6.17 -2.43 11.60
N ASP A 205 -7.16 -2.40 10.72
CA ASP A 205 -7.93 -3.57 10.33
C ASP A 205 -7.04 -4.64 9.65
N ASN A 206 -6.15 -4.22 8.74
CA ASN A 206 -5.20 -5.12 8.08
C ASN A 206 -4.20 -5.76 9.07
N VAL A 207 -3.94 -5.07 10.20
CA VAL A 207 -3.10 -5.62 11.26
C VAL A 207 -3.86 -6.34 12.37
N GLU A 208 -5.18 -6.47 12.23
CA GLU A 208 -6.09 -7.09 13.20
C GLU A 208 -6.14 -6.38 14.56
N GLU A 209 -5.73 -5.10 14.60
CA GLU A 209 -5.86 -4.22 15.77
C GLU A 209 -7.28 -3.64 15.83
N TRP A 210 -8.28 -4.52 15.99
CA TRP A 210 -9.69 -4.16 15.83
C TRP A 210 -10.19 -3.11 16.84
N ALA A 211 -9.59 -3.08 18.04
CA ALA A 211 -9.88 -2.08 19.06
C ALA A 211 -9.56 -0.65 18.59
N LEU A 212 -8.59 -0.48 17.70
CA LEU A 212 -8.23 0.80 17.09
C LEU A 212 -8.98 1.03 15.76
N ALA A 213 -9.22 -0.04 14.99
CA ALA A 213 -9.88 0.06 13.69
C ALA A 213 -11.34 0.53 13.79
N GLU A 214 -12.13 0.00 14.73
CA GLU A 214 -13.54 0.40 14.90
C GLU A 214 -13.71 1.91 15.17
N PRO A 215 -13.07 2.52 16.19
CA PRO A 215 -13.24 3.96 16.43
C PRO A 215 -12.74 4.79 15.24
N ALA A 216 -11.67 4.38 14.56
CA ALA A 216 -11.20 5.07 13.36
C ALA A 216 -12.21 5.02 12.20
N TYR A 217 -12.90 3.89 11.97
CA TYR A 217 -13.99 3.82 10.97
C TYR A 217 -15.16 4.73 11.35
N ARG A 218 -15.53 4.80 12.64
CA ARG A 218 -16.61 5.68 13.10
C ARG A 218 -16.24 7.16 12.91
N ARG A 219 -15.02 7.56 13.27
CA ARG A 219 -14.50 8.92 13.00
C ARG A 219 -14.43 9.25 11.50
N ALA A 220 -14.22 8.25 10.65
CA ALA A 220 -14.31 8.42 9.20
C ALA A 220 -15.75 8.72 8.75
N LEU A 221 -16.76 8.00 9.25
CA LEU A 221 -18.18 8.24 8.91
C LEU A 221 -18.65 9.66 9.29
N GLU A 222 -18.14 10.20 10.39
CA GLU A 222 -18.44 11.58 10.82
C GLU A 222 -18.01 12.64 9.79
N ARG A 223 -16.99 12.36 8.96
CA ARG A 223 -16.34 13.34 8.07
C ARG A 223 -16.51 13.08 6.59
N VAL A 224 -16.53 11.82 6.19
CA VAL A 224 -16.66 11.44 4.78
C VAL A 224 -18.08 11.73 4.31
N ARG A 225 -18.19 12.38 3.14
CA ARG A 225 -19.47 12.76 2.52
C ARG A 225 -19.71 12.08 1.18
N ARG A 226 -18.67 11.61 0.51
CA ARG A 226 -18.80 10.96 -0.79
C ARG A 226 -19.49 9.59 -0.59
N PRO A 227 -20.62 9.30 -1.28
CA PRO A 227 -21.36 8.07 -1.06
C PRO A 227 -20.53 6.80 -1.25
N ASP A 228 -19.69 6.72 -2.30
CA ASP A 228 -18.84 5.55 -2.55
C ASP A 228 -17.88 5.26 -1.38
N ASP A 229 -17.32 6.31 -0.78
CA ASP A 229 -16.39 6.20 0.33
C ASP A 229 -17.13 5.80 1.62
N GLN A 230 -18.33 6.35 1.85
CA GLN A 230 -19.20 5.95 2.97
C GLN A 230 -19.60 4.47 2.86
N ARG A 231 -20.00 3.98 1.67
CA ARG A 231 -20.31 2.56 1.45
C ARG A 231 -19.15 1.66 1.83
N GLU A 232 -17.93 2.02 1.42
CA GLU A 232 -16.73 1.27 1.80
C GLU A 232 -16.53 1.25 3.32
N ILE A 233 -16.71 2.38 3.99
CA ILE A 233 -16.54 2.46 5.45
C ILE A 233 -17.58 1.59 6.16
N PHE A 234 -18.87 1.71 5.81
CA PHE A 234 -19.94 0.91 6.40
C PHE A 234 -19.72 -0.59 6.18
N ASP A 235 -19.36 -1.00 4.96
CA ASP A 235 -19.08 -2.40 4.62
C ASP A 235 -17.93 -2.95 5.48
N ARG A 236 -16.81 -2.23 5.55
CA ARG A 236 -15.64 -2.64 6.35
C ARG A 236 -15.94 -2.70 7.85
N LEU A 237 -16.63 -1.69 8.38
CA LEU A 237 -17.00 -1.64 9.79
C LEU A 237 -17.93 -2.80 10.15
N ALA A 238 -18.95 -3.09 9.33
CA ALA A 238 -19.85 -4.21 9.56
C ALA A 238 -19.13 -5.57 9.46
N GLN A 239 -18.22 -5.73 8.49
CA GLN A 239 -17.38 -6.94 8.38
C GLN A 239 -16.45 -7.12 9.59
N LEU A 240 -15.90 -6.04 10.13
CA LEU A 240 -15.09 -6.05 11.35
C LEU A 240 -15.92 -6.49 12.56
N LEU A 241 -17.14 -5.96 12.73
CA LEU A 241 -18.04 -6.34 13.83
C LEU A 241 -18.49 -7.80 13.72
N ARG A 242 -18.78 -8.27 12.51
CA ARG A 242 -19.10 -9.69 12.25
C ARG A 242 -17.95 -10.63 12.59
N ARG A 243 -16.70 -10.29 12.27
CA ARG A 243 -15.52 -11.10 12.62
C ARG A 243 -15.34 -11.24 14.13
N GLN A 244 -15.87 -10.29 14.90
CA GLN A 244 -15.93 -10.32 16.36
C GLN A 244 -17.22 -10.93 16.91
N GLU A 245 -18.06 -11.53 16.05
CA GLU A 245 -19.36 -12.10 16.41
C GLU A 245 -20.34 -11.10 17.05
N ARG A 246 -20.08 -9.78 16.89
CA ARG A 246 -20.96 -8.69 17.34
C ARG A 246 -22.05 -8.43 16.31
N TRP A 247 -22.91 -9.42 16.11
CA TRP A 247 -23.92 -9.45 15.06
C TRP A 247 -24.97 -8.34 15.17
N GLU A 248 -25.40 -8.03 16.39
CA GLU A 248 -26.36 -6.95 16.66
C GLU A 248 -25.79 -5.59 16.27
N ALA A 249 -24.58 -5.27 16.74
CA ALA A 249 -23.88 -4.04 16.34
C ALA A 249 -23.64 -3.96 14.82
N ALA A 250 -23.35 -5.09 14.17
CA ALA A 250 -23.23 -5.12 12.70
C ALA A 250 -24.57 -4.81 12.01
N ALA A 251 -25.69 -5.27 12.57
CA ALA A 251 -27.03 -4.98 12.07
C ALA A 251 -27.39 -3.49 12.22
N GLU A 252 -27.01 -2.86 13.33
CA GLU A 252 -27.14 -1.41 13.51
C GLU A 252 -26.37 -0.64 12.43
N VAL A 253 -25.13 -1.05 12.13
CA VAL A 253 -24.30 -0.42 11.09
C VAL A 253 -24.92 -0.56 9.70
N TRP A 254 -25.55 -1.70 9.36
CA TRP A 254 -26.28 -1.82 8.08
C TRP A 254 -27.54 -0.95 8.03
N GLN A 255 -28.27 -0.80 9.13
CA GLN A 255 -29.42 0.09 9.19
C GLN A 255 -28.99 1.56 9.07
N GLU A 256 -27.92 1.94 9.77
CA GLU A 256 -27.32 3.28 9.65
C GLU A 256 -26.89 3.56 8.21
N TRP A 257 -26.24 2.59 7.54
CA TRP A 257 -25.90 2.68 6.12
C TRP A 257 -27.13 3.02 5.29
N LEU A 258 -28.23 2.27 5.42
CA LEU A 258 -29.46 2.50 4.65
C LEU A 258 -30.05 3.90 4.86
N SER A 259 -29.93 4.45 6.07
CA SER A 259 -30.41 5.80 6.41
C SER A 259 -29.47 6.92 5.99
N THR A 260 -28.17 6.63 5.84
CA THR A 260 -27.12 7.64 5.65
C THR A 260 -26.72 7.80 4.20
N VAL A 261 -26.57 6.68 3.48
CA VAL A 261 -26.01 6.70 2.13
C VAL A 261 -27.10 6.57 1.09
N PRO A 262 -27.30 7.57 0.23
CA PRO A 262 -28.28 7.47 -0.84
C PRO A 262 -27.84 6.43 -1.88
N GLY A 263 -28.81 5.72 -2.44
CA GLY A 263 -28.63 4.84 -3.59
C GLY A 263 -29.19 3.45 -3.41
N ALA A 264 -29.02 2.64 -4.46
CA ALA A 264 -29.55 1.29 -4.55
C ALA A 264 -28.46 0.24 -4.31
N ASP A 265 -27.83 0.27 -3.13
CA ASP A 265 -26.91 -0.79 -2.73
C ASP A 265 -27.69 -1.93 -2.06
N PRO A 266 -27.77 -3.13 -2.67
CA PRO A 266 -28.49 -4.25 -2.08
C PRO A 266 -27.78 -4.84 -0.85
N LEU A 267 -26.47 -4.60 -0.67
CA LEU A 267 -25.65 -5.30 0.33
C LEU A 267 -26.21 -5.19 1.76
N PRO A 268 -26.48 -3.98 2.32
CA PRO A 268 -27.03 -3.87 3.67
C PRO A 268 -28.36 -4.61 3.85
N TYR A 269 -29.26 -4.55 2.86
CA TYR A 269 -30.53 -5.31 2.89
C TYR A 269 -30.29 -6.83 2.94
N VAL A 270 -29.36 -7.33 2.12
CA VAL A 270 -29.02 -8.75 2.05
C VAL A 270 -28.40 -9.26 3.35
N GLU A 271 -27.54 -8.46 3.98
CA GLU A 271 -26.92 -8.82 5.26
C GLU A 271 -27.90 -8.74 6.42
N LEU A 272 -28.80 -7.75 6.46
CA LEU A 272 -29.90 -7.70 7.42
C LEU A 272 -30.83 -8.92 7.29
N ALA A 273 -31.18 -9.32 6.06
CA ALA A 273 -31.95 -10.54 5.83
C ALA A 273 -31.25 -11.80 6.39
N LYS A 274 -29.92 -11.89 6.25
CA LYS A 274 -29.13 -13.00 6.85
C LYS A 274 -29.14 -12.91 8.37
N TYR A 275 -28.95 -11.73 8.94
CA TYR A 275 -28.94 -11.53 10.38
C TYR A 275 -30.27 -11.98 11.02
N TYR A 276 -31.40 -11.49 10.50
CA TYR A 276 -32.71 -11.88 11.02
C TYR A 276 -33.03 -13.36 10.79
N GLU A 277 -32.60 -13.95 9.66
CA GLU A 277 -32.83 -15.38 9.41
C GLU A 277 -32.01 -16.28 10.36
N TRP A 278 -30.72 -16.01 10.51
CA TRP A 278 -29.78 -16.96 11.11
C TRP A 278 -29.49 -16.68 12.59
N GLN A 279 -29.42 -15.40 12.98
CA GLN A 279 -29.08 -15.00 14.34
C GLN A 279 -30.35 -14.83 15.19
N VAL A 280 -31.29 -14.01 14.72
CA VAL A 280 -32.54 -13.70 15.45
C VAL A 280 -33.59 -14.79 15.25
N LYS A 281 -33.56 -15.48 14.11
CA LYS A 281 -34.58 -16.44 13.64
C LYS A 281 -35.98 -15.82 13.45
N ASP A 282 -36.01 -14.52 13.17
CA ASP A 282 -37.22 -13.81 12.75
C ASP A 282 -37.35 -13.90 11.22
N LEU A 283 -38.17 -14.86 10.78
CA LEU A 283 -38.37 -15.11 9.35
C LEU A 283 -39.18 -14.00 8.67
N GLU A 284 -40.01 -13.27 9.41
CA GLU A 284 -40.82 -12.17 8.86
C GLU A 284 -39.93 -10.97 8.52
N GLN A 285 -39.07 -10.57 9.46
CA GLN A 285 -38.07 -9.54 9.19
C GLN A 285 -37.08 -9.96 8.11
N ALA A 286 -36.63 -11.23 8.11
CA ALA A 286 -35.75 -11.75 7.07
C ALA A 286 -36.38 -11.68 5.67
N GLU A 287 -37.66 -12.04 5.55
CA GLU A 287 -38.42 -11.95 4.30
C GLU A 287 -38.57 -10.49 3.85
N MET A 288 -38.94 -9.59 4.77
CA MET A 288 -39.06 -8.16 4.49
C MET A 288 -37.76 -7.59 3.91
N TRP A 289 -36.63 -7.80 4.59
CA TRP A 289 -35.32 -7.28 4.15
C TRP A 289 -34.88 -7.88 2.81
N ALA A 290 -35.13 -9.18 2.57
CA ALA A 290 -34.85 -9.80 1.28
C ALA A 290 -35.72 -9.23 0.14
N GLY A 291 -36.99 -8.93 0.43
CA GLY A 291 -37.91 -8.29 -0.51
C GLY A 291 -37.47 -6.87 -0.87
N TRP A 292 -37.03 -6.08 0.13
CA TRP A 292 -36.48 -4.74 -0.09
C TRP A 292 -35.19 -4.78 -0.92
N ALA A 293 -34.30 -5.74 -0.66
CA ALA A 293 -33.10 -5.95 -1.48
C ALA A 293 -33.46 -6.19 -2.96
N LEU A 294 -34.46 -7.06 -3.21
CA LEU A 294 -34.93 -7.39 -4.55
C LEU A 294 -35.56 -6.17 -5.25
N HIS A 295 -36.43 -5.44 -4.55
CA HIS A 295 -37.05 -4.23 -5.07
C HIS A 295 -36.00 -3.18 -5.45
N ASN A 296 -35.04 -2.95 -4.56
CA ASN A 296 -33.97 -1.98 -4.74
C ASN A 296 -33.08 -2.34 -5.95
N LEU A 297 -32.73 -3.62 -6.10
CA LEU A 297 -31.95 -4.12 -7.23
C LEU A 297 -32.72 -4.04 -8.56
N ALA A 298 -34.03 -4.32 -8.55
CA ALA A 298 -34.89 -4.23 -9.73
C ALA A 298 -35.12 -2.78 -10.18
N ALA A 299 -35.12 -1.82 -9.24
CA ALA A 299 -35.23 -0.40 -9.51
C ALA A 299 -33.91 0.23 -9.99
N ALA A 300 -32.78 -0.44 -9.81
CA ALA A 300 -31.47 0.05 -10.23
C ALA A 300 -31.33 0.03 -11.78
N PRO A 301 -30.51 0.91 -12.38
CA PRO A 301 -30.29 0.93 -13.83
C PRO A 301 -29.88 -0.46 -14.35
N ARG A 302 -30.42 -0.89 -15.51
CA ARG A 302 -30.24 -2.26 -16.07
C ARG A 302 -28.79 -2.72 -16.22
N PHE A 303 -27.83 -1.81 -16.34
CA PHE A 303 -26.39 -2.14 -16.40
C PHE A 303 -25.77 -2.46 -15.02
N SER A 304 -26.45 -2.16 -13.93
CA SER A 304 -26.01 -2.41 -12.54
C SER A 304 -26.65 -3.66 -11.92
N ALA A 305 -27.87 -4.02 -12.33
CA ALA A 305 -28.55 -5.21 -11.85
C ALA A 305 -28.00 -6.47 -12.54
N ARG A 306 -27.21 -7.27 -11.80
CA ARG A 306 -26.75 -8.57 -12.29
C ARG A 306 -27.91 -9.56 -12.18
N ALA A 307 -28.39 -10.11 -13.29
CA ALA A 307 -29.48 -11.10 -13.33
C ALA A 307 -29.28 -12.26 -12.34
N SER A 308 -28.02 -12.65 -12.06
CA SER A 308 -27.68 -13.65 -11.05
C SER A 308 -28.02 -13.25 -9.62
N GLN A 309 -27.83 -11.97 -9.25
CA GLN A 309 -28.15 -11.47 -7.91
C GLN A 309 -29.67 -11.41 -7.69
N ILE A 310 -30.43 -11.01 -8.72
CA ILE A 310 -31.90 -11.04 -8.70
C ILE A 310 -32.38 -12.48 -8.44
N ALA A 311 -31.90 -13.44 -9.22
CA ALA A 311 -32.27 -14.84 -9.08
C ALA A 311 -31.91 -15.43 -7.70
N GLU A 312 -30.75 -15.04 -7.13
CA GLU A 312 -30.36 -15.46 -5.77
C GLU A 312 -31.34 -14.93 -4.72
N LEU A 313 -31.76 -13.67 -4.84
CA LEU A 313 -32.72 -13.04 -3.91
C LEU A 313 -34.12 -13.62 -4.05
N GLU A 314 -34.60 -13.84 -5.27
CA GLU A 314 -35.87 -14.53 -5.55
C GLU A 314 -35.87 -15.93 -4.91
N HIS A 315 -34.81 -16.70 -5.11
CA HIS A 315 -34.67 -18.03 -4.51
C HIS A 315 -34.63 -17.96 -2.97
N ARG A 316 -33.94 -16.98 -2.40
CA ARG A 316 -33.91 -16.75 -0.95
C ARG A 316 -35.31 -16.43 -0.41
N LEU A 317 -36.04 -15.53 -1.06
CA LEU A 317 -37.39 -15.12 -0.67
C LEU A 317 -38.36 -16.31 -0.71
N ALA A 318 -38.36 -17.07 -1.80
CA ALA A 318 -39.18 -18.28 -1.94
C ALA A 318 -38.83 -19.35 -0.89
N ARG A 319 -37.56 -19.45 -0.47
CA ARG A 319 -37.14 -20.34 0.62
C ARG A 319 -37.64 -19.84 1.98
N LEU A 320 -37.56 -18.55 2.26
CA LEU A 320 -38.05 -17.95 3.52
C LEU A 320 -39.57 -18.09 3.65
N GLN A 321 -40.31 -17.81 2.58
CA GLN A 321 -41.77 -17.98 2.52
C GLN A 321 -42.19 -19.43 2.78
N ARG A 322 -41.50 -20.41 2.17
CA ARG A 322 -41.77 -21.84 2.45
C ARG A 322 -41.50 -22.22 3.90
N LYS A 323 -40.43 -21.69 4.51
CA LYS A 323 -40.13 -21.91 5.93
C LYS A 323 -41.21 -21.30 6.83
N ARG A 324 -41.68 -20.09 6.50
CA ARG A 324 -42.73 -19.37 7.25
C ARG A 324 -44.09 -20.06 7.16
N SER A 325 -44.46 -20.56 5.99
CA SER A 325 -45.74 -21.26 5.77
C SER A 325 -45.80 -22.70 6.31
N GLY A 326 -44.76 -23.16 7.03
CA GLY A 326 -44.75 -24.48 7.70
C GLY A 326 -44.59 -25.70 6.78
N SER A 327 -44.45 -25.53 5.47
CA SER A 327 -44.36 -26.64 4.49
C SER A 327 -42.93 -27.17 4.28
N GLY A 328 -42.13 -27.26 5.35
CA GLY A 328 -40.75 -27.75 5.31
C GLY A 328 -40.63 -29.17 5.85
N ALA A 329 -40.82 -30.17 4.99
CA ALA A 329 -40.40 -31.54 5.26
C ALA A 329 -38.93 -31.56 5.71
N SER A 330 -38.66 -32.30 6.78
CA SER A 330 -37.32 -32.69 7.20
C SER A 330 -36.61 -33.44 6.06
N SER A 331 -35.76 -32.76 5.30
CA SER A 331 -34.68 -33.43 4.58
C SER A 331 -33.38 -33.04 5.26
N GLY A 332 -32.75 -34.02 5.91
CA GLY A 332 -31.42 -33.92 6.47
C GLY A 332 -30.43 -33.65 5.35
N ALA A 333 -30.21 -32.38 5.03
CA ALA A 333 -29.03 -31.94 4.29
C ALA A 333 -28.01 -31.46 5.32
N ARG A 334 -26.86 -32.13 5.34
CA ARG A 334 -25.63 -31.66 6.02
C ARG A 334 -25.51 -30.15 5.82
N LEU A 335 -25.36 -29.42 6.92
CA LEU A 335 -24.92 -28.02 6.94
C LEU A 335 -23.77 -27.87 5.94
N PRO A 336 -23.90 -27.09 4.85
CA PRO A 336 -22.73 -26.69 4.10
C PRO A 336 -21.88 -25.82 5.04
N PRO A 337 -20.54 -25.92 4.99
CA PRO A 337 -19.71 -24.96 5.69
C PRO A 337 -20.07 -23.56 5.19
N PHE A 338 -20.04 -22.58 6.11
CA PHE A 338 -20.26 -21.17 5.81
C PHE A 338 -19.57 -20.78 4.50
N PRO A 339 -20.26 -20.12 3.55
CA PRO A 339 -19.55 -19.51 2.44
C PRO A 339 -18.67 -18.41 3.02
N SER A 340 -17.37 -18.68 3.11
CA SER A 340 -16.36 -17.63 3.24
C SER A 340 -16.64 -16.62 2.13
N SER A 341 -16.93 -15.38 2.50
CA SER A 341 -17.04 -14.27 1.55
C SER A 341 -15.78 -14.26 0.70
N GLY A 342 -15.92 -14.67 -0.56
CA GLY A 342 -14.83 -14.63 -1.52
C GLY A 342 -14.38 -13.19 -1.65
N SER A 343 -13.10 -12.94 -1.36
CA SER A 343 -12.42 -11.71 -1.69
C SER A 343 -12.60 -11.43 -3.18
N SER A 344 -13.27 -10.34 -3.54
CA SER A 344 -13.29 -9.85 -4.92
C SER A 344 -11.84 -9.69 -5.41
N PRO A 345 -11.44 -10.28 -6.54
CA PRO A 345 -10.10 -10.08 -7.08
C PRO A 345 -9.96 -8.63 -7.57
N GLY A 346 -8.92 -7.96 -7.09
CA GLY A 346 -8.53 -6.63 -7.56
C GLY A 346 -8.28 -6.64 -9.07
N THR A 347 -8.99 -5.78 -9.77
CA THR A 347 -8.77 -5.50 -11.19
C THR A 347 -7.40 -4.84 -11.38
N SER A 348 -6.44 -5.64 -11.82
CA SER A 348 -5.17 -5.16 -12.39
C SER A 348 -5.40 -4.89 -13.88
N HIS A 349 -5.61 -3.62 -14.25
CA HIS A 349 -5.51 -3.21 -15.66
C HIS A 349 -4.04 -3.06 -16.05
N ALA A 350 -3.53 -4.07 -16.74
CA ALA A 350 -2.34 -3.95 -17.58
C ALA A 350 -2.77 -3.44 -18.96
N ILE A 351 -2.23 -2.28 -19.35
CA ILE A 351 -2.38 -1.67 -20.67
C ILE A 351 -1.40 -2.37 -21.61
N GLY A 352 -1.92 -3.16 -22.55
CA GLY A 352 -1.21 -3.74 -23.68
C GLY A 352 -1.68 -3.10 -24.98
N THR A 353 -0.72 -2.58 -25.75
CA THR A 353 -0.83 -1.91 -27.05
C THR A 353 -1.51 -2.74 -28.14
N PRO A 354 -2.22 -2.12 -29.11
CA PRO A 354 -2.82 -2.84 -30.23
C PRO A 354 -1.85 -2.94 -31.42
N SER A 355 -1.64 -4.14 -31.94
CA SER A 355 -1.01 -4.41 -33.23
C SER A 355 -2.06 -4.62 -34.31
N THR A 356 -2.04 -3.72 -35.29
CA THR A 356 -2.75 -3.74 -36.58
C THR A 356 -2.21 -4.84 -37.50
N HIS A 357 -3.10 -5.52 -38.25
CA HIS A 357 -3.05 -5.79 -39.70
C HIS A 357 -4.11 -6.85 -40.07
N ARG A 358 -5.21 -6.46 -40.73
CA ARG A 358 -5.44 -6.45 -42.20
C ARG A 358 -5.44 -7.84 -42.84
N PHE A 359 -6.65 -8.31 -43.12
CA PHE A 359 -7.00 -9.33 -44.10
C PHE A 359 -6.57 -8.90 -45.51
N TYR A 360 -5.91 -9.79 -46.24
CA TYR A 360 -6.07 -9.97 -47.70
C TYR A 360 -5.71 -11.42 -48.04
N THR A 361 -6.71 -12.18 -48.49
CA THR A 361 -6.53 -13.46 -49.18
C THR A 361 -6.67 -13.21 -50.68
N ASN A 362 -5.70 -13.62 -51.49
CA ASN A 362 -6.00 -14.10 -52.84
C ASN A 362 -4.84 -14.85 -53.49
N ARG A 363 -5.22 -15.95 -54.18
CA ARG A 363 -4.51 -16.70 -55.24
C ARG A 363 -3.24 -17.46 -54.84
N SER A 364 -2.87 -18.57 -55.48
CA SER A 364 -3.49 -19.58 -56.35
C SER A 364 -2.31 -20.48 -56.74
N MET A 365 -2.49 -21.79 -56.60
CA MET A 365 -1.97 -22.91 -57.41
C MET A 365 -0.55 -22.92 -58.02
N ASN A 366 0.03 -24.13 -57.89
CA ASN A 366 1.01 -24.82 -58.76
C ASN A 366 2.47 -24.35 -58.64
N ASP A 367 3.50 -25.20 -58.71
CA ASP A 367 3.59 -26.63 -59.03
C ASP A 367 4.99 -27.15 -58.63
N LEU A 368 5.08 -28.45 -58.34
CA LEU A 368 6.16 -29.39 -58.71
C LEU A 368 7.63 -29.09 -58.33
N SER A 369 8.18 -29.90 -57.40
CA SER A 369 9.18 -30.97 -57.68
C SER A 369 10.20 -31.21 -56.55
N ARG A 370 9.98 -32.30 -55.77
CA ARG A 370 10.90 -33.39 -55.31
C ARG A 370 12.25 -33.07 -54.60
N PRO A 371 12.88 -34.02 -53.84
CA PRO A 371 12.35 -35.13 -53.03
C PRO A 371 12.95 -35.26 -51.59
N ASN A 372 12.19 -35.98 -50.73
CA ASN A 372 12.50 -36.95 -49.63
C ASN A 372 13.97 -37.34 -49.28
N PRO A 373 14.23 -38.13 -48.20
CA PRO A 373 13.60 -38.35 -46.88
C PRO A 373 14.61 -38.20 -45.71
N ASP A 374 14.15 -38.18 -44.44
CA ASP A 374 14.70 -39.08 -43.40
C ASP A 374 13.89 -39.02 -42.09
N LEU A 375 13.29 -40.18 -41.80
CA LEU A 375 13.16 -40.88 -40.51
C LEU A 375 12.56 -40.17 -39.26
N ASN A 376 11.31 -40.58 -39.02
CA ASN A 376 10.53 -40.69 -37.76
C ASN A 376 11.23 -41.56 -36.68
N PRO A 377 10.67 -41.83 -35.47
CA PRO A 377 9.66 -41.13 -34.63
C PRO A 377 9.99 -41.13 -33.09
N LYS A 378 9.07 -40.56 -32.27
CA LYS A 378 8.81 -40.82 -30.82
C LYS A 378 9.87 -40.29 -29.82
N GLU A 379 9.55 -39.69 -28.67
CA GLU A 379 8.54 -40.00 -27.66
C GLU A 379 8.41 -38.82 -26.66
N GLN A 380 7.19 -38.48 -26.22
CA GLN A 380 6.95 -37.76 -24.95
C GLN A 380 7.07 -38.76 -23.78
N PRO A 381 7.38 -38.29 -22.56
CA PRO A 381 6.28 -38.15 -21.61
C PRO A 381 6.40 -36.98 -20.59
N ASN A 382 5.23 -36.43 -20.23
CA ASN A 382 4.75 -36.03 -18.90
C ASN A 382 5.68 -35.32 -17.89
N GLY A 383 5.36 -34.04 -17.65
CA GLY A 383 4.72 -33.60 -16.40
C GLY A 383 5.53 -33.63 -15.10
N LEU A 384 5.98 -32.44 -14.66
CA LEU A 384 6.18 -32.13 -13.23
C LEU A 384 5.74 -30.69 -12.93
N CYS A 385 4.57 -30.59 -12.30
CA CYS A 385 4.02 -29.38 -11.74
C CYS A 385 4.65 -29.15 -10.35
N PHE A 386 5.42 -28.07 -10.15
CA PHE A 386 5.97 -27.70 -8.84
C PHE A 386 5.05 -26.66 -8.15
N PRO A 387 4.76 -26.81 -6.83
CA PRO A 387 3.70 -26.07 -6.15
C PRO A 387 4.10 -24.65 -5.71
N GLN A 388 3.22 -23.69 -6.00
CA GLN A 388 3.23 -22.26 -5.60
C GLN A 388 3.22 -21.97 -4.07
N ARG A 389 3.47 -22.95 -3.19
CA ARG A 389 3.32 -22.77 -1.72
C ARG A 389 4.53 -22.20 -0.98
N ARG A 390 5.60 -21.76 -1.67
CA ARG A 390 6.80 -21.17 -1.02
C ARG A 390 6.90 -19.65 -1.03
N MET A 391 6.03 -18.93 -1.75
CA MET A 391 6.07 -17.45 -1.80
C MET A 391 5.27 -16.76 -0.68
N ASP A 392 4.31 -17.45 -0.06
CA ASP A 392 3.36 -16.84 0.88
C ASP A 392 3.88 -16.71 2.33
N ARG A 393 4.86 -17.54 2.71
CA ARG A 393 5.49 -17.50 4.04
C ARG A 393 6.51 -16.35 4.18
N THR A 394 7.10 -15.93 3.07
CA THR A 394 8.14 -14.89 3.04
C THR A 394 7.56 -13.48 3.14
N VAL A 395 6.34 -13.27 2.66
CA VAL A 395 5.60 -12.01 2.79
C VAL A 395 5.07 -11.85 4.22
N ARG A 396 4.43 -12.88 4.78
CA ARG A 396 3.94 -12.85 6.18
C ARG A 396 5.05 -12.67 7.21
N ARG A 397 6.23 -13.25 7.01
CA ARG A 397 7.39 -13.02 7.90
C ARG A 397 7.90 -11.57 7.85
N ARG A 398 7.88 -10.93 6.67
CA ARG A 398 8.35 -9.54 6.50
C ARG A 398 7.37 -8.53 7.12
N ASP A 399 6.07 -8.78 7.03
CA ASP A 399 5.06 -7.94 7.67
C ASP A 399 5.12 -8.07 9.20
N GLN A 400 5.40 -9.26 9.73
CA GLN A 400 5.56 -9.48 11.17
C GLN A 400 6.83 -8.80 11.73
N GLU A 401 7.88 -8.70 10.91
CA GLU A 401 9.12 -8.00 11.26
C GLU A 401 8.94 -6.47 11.23
N GLN A 402 8.20 -5.92 10.25
CA GLN A 402 7.80 -4.51 10.26
C GLN A 402 6.91 -4.16 11.47
N ARG A 403 6.00 -5.05 11.89
CA ARG A 403 5.18 -4.87 13.09
C ARG A 403 6.02 -4.79 14.37
N ARG A 404 7.02 -5.67 14.50
CA ARG A 404 7.96 -5.65 15.63
C ARG A 404 8.80 -4.37 15.66
N LEU A 405 9.16 -3.83 14.49
CA LEU A 405 9.92 -2.58 14.39
C LEU A 405 9.07 -1.34 14.70
N CYS A 406 7.80 -1.29 14.31
CA CYS A 406 6.88 -0.24 14.74
C CYS A 406 6.69 -0.24 16.27
N GLN A 407 6.50 -1.42 16.87
CA GLN A 407 6.38 -1.55 18.34
C GLN A 407 7.66 -1.13 19.06
N ARG A 408 8.84 -1.50 18.53
CA ARG A 408 10.13 -1.05 19.08
C ARG A 408 10.38 0.45 18.92
N GLY A 409 9.91 1.04 17.82
CA GLY A 409 9.92 2.49 17.61
C GLY A 409 9.05 3.23 18.62
N GLN A 410 7.86 2.70 18.92
CA GLN A 410 6.96 3.23 19.96
C GLN A 410 7.55 3.08 21.36
N GLU A 411 8.25 1.98 21.66
CA GLU A 411 8.97 1.81 22.94
C GLU A 411 10.15 2.78 23.10
N LEU A 412 10.86 3.09 22.02
CA LEU A 412 11.94 4.09 22.02
C LEU A 412 11.39 5.52 22.16
N GLY A 413 10.26 5.83 21.51
CA GLY A 413 9.55 7.11 21.69
C GLY A 413 9.08 7.33 23.13
N ARG A 414 8.55 6.28 23.77
CA ARG A 414 8.13 6.31 25.19
C ARG A 414 9.27 6.44 26.20
N ARG A 415 10.49 6.02 25.85
CA ARG A 415 11.67 6.22 26.71
C ARG A 415 12.24 7.65 26.62
N CYS A 416 11.96 8.37 25.53
CA CYS A 416 12.36 9.75 25.37
C CYS A 416 11.37 10.76 26.01
N THR A 417 10.14 10.33 26.35
CA THR A 417 9.11 11.19 26.97
C THR A 417 9.02 11.06 28.49
N VAL A 418 9.75 10.13 29.12
CA VAL A 418 9.86 10.03 30.58
C VAL A 418 11.22 10.58 31.01
N GLY A 419 11.32 11.90 30.99
CA GLY A 419 12.53 12.64 31.33
C GLY A 419 12.33 14.15 31.24
N HIS A 420 11.22 14.63 31.81
CA HIS A 420 11.03 16.04 32.15
C HIS A 420 10.87 16.17 33.66
#